data_AF-A0A7J5YA51-F1
#
_entry.id   AF-A0A7J5YA51-F1
#
_cell.length_a   1.000
_cell.length_b   1.000
_cell.length_c   1.000
_cell.angle_alpha   90.00
_cell.angle_beta   90.00
_cell.angle_gamma   90.00
#
_symmetry.space_group_name_H-M   'P 1'
#
loop_
_entity.id
_entity.type
_entity.pdbx_description
1 polymer ?
#
loop_
_entity_poly.entity_id
_entity_poly.type
_entity_poly.pdbx_seq_one_letter_code
_entity_poly.pdbx_strand_id
1 'polypeptide(L)'
;MAAQATESDQIKQFKEFLGTYNKVTENCFMDCVRDFTTREVKPEESSCSESCLQKYLKMTQRISMRFQEYHIQQNEALAAKAGLMPGTVSEPLPVPVHHGRCSV
;
A
#
# COMPACT_ATOMS: atom_id res chain seq x y z
N MET A 1 9.56 3.53 -25.85
CA MET A 1 10.95 3.66 -25.37
C MET A 1 10.94 3.36 -23.89
N ALA A 2 11.69 2.35 -23.43
CA ALA A 2 11.80 2.05 -22.00
C ALA A 2 12.64 3.16 -21.34
N ALA A 3 12.04 3.92 -20.42
CA ALA A 3 12.78 4.88 -19.61
C ALA A 3 13.81 4.10 -18.78
N GLN A 4 15.09 4.35 -19.02
CA GLN A 4 16.16 3.79 -18.18
C GLN A 4 16.10 4.52 -16.84
N ALA A 5 15.90 3.79 -15.74
CA ALA A 5 16.02 4.34 -14.40
C ALA A 5 17.44 4.91 -14.26
N THR A 6 17.55 6.19 -13.89
CA THR A 6 18.86 6.81 -13.72
C THR A 6 19.57 6.15 -12.53
N GLU A 7 20.90 6.12 -12.53
CA GLU A 7 21.68 5.62 -11.38
C GLU A 7 21.24 6.31 -10.06
N SER A 8 20.89 7.60 -10.15
CA SER A 8 20.34 8.36 -9.02
C SER A 8 19.00 7.82 -8.50
N ASP A 9 18.14 7.30 -9.38
CA ASP A 9 16.83 6.76 -9.00
C ASP A 9 16.97 5.37 -8.37
N GLN A 10 17.92 4.56 -8.85
CA GLN A 10 18.25 3.27 -8.22
C GLN A 10 18.77 3.47 -6.79
N ILE A 11 19.66 4.44 -6.58
CA ILE A 11 20.19 4.77 -5.25
C ILE A 11 19.06 5.24 -4.32
N LYS A 12 18.12 6.07 -4.81
CA LYS A 12 16.96 6.52 -4.02
C LYS A 12 16.07 5.33 -3.63
N GLN A 13 15.74 4.46 -4.58
CA GLN A 13 14.91 3.28 -4.30
C GLN A 13 15.56 2.36 -3.26
N PHE A 14 16.87 2.15 -3.36
CA PHE A 14 17.59 1.34 -2.38
C PHE A 14 17.60 1.99 -0.98
N LYS A 15 17.80 3.30 -0.91
CA LYS A 15 17.73 4.04 0.36
C LYS A 15 16.34 3.96 0.99
N GLU A 16 15.29 4.08 0.18
CA GLU A 16 13.91 3.94 0.64
C GLU A 16 13.63 2.53 1.16
N PHE A 17 14.09 1.51 0.42
CA PHE A 17 14.01 0.11 0.85
C PHE A 17 14.67 -0.12 2.21
N LEU A 18 15.89 0.39 2.41
CA LEU A 18 16.59 0.27 3.71
C LEU A 18 15.83 0.99 4.83
N GLY A 19 15.23 2.14 4.52
CA GLY A 19 14.35 2.86 5.46
C GLY A 19 13.16 2.01 5.89
N THR A 20 12.45 1.40 4.93
CA THR A 20 11.33 0.50 5.20
C THR A 20 11.78 -0.77 5.94
N TYR A 21 12.91 -1.36 5.55
CA TYR A 21 13.47 -2.54 6.21
C TYR A 21 13.69 -2.29 7.70
N ASN A 22 14.34 -1.18 8.05
CA ASN A 22 14.57 -0.82 9.44
C ASN A 22 13.25 -0.59 10.19
N LYS A 23 12.30 0.09 9.55
CA LYS A 23 11.00 0.39 10.17
C LYS A 23 10.19 -0.88 10.48
N VAL A 24 10.16 -1.83 9.55
CA VAL A 24 9.46 -3.11 9.73
C VAL A 24 10.15 -3.95 10.79
N THR A 25 11.48 -3.98 10.78
CA THR A 25 12.27 -4.72 11.76
C THR A 25 11.97 -4.22 13.18
N GLU A 26 11.98 -2.90 13.39
CA GLU A 26 11.63 -2.28 14.68
C GLU A 26 10.21 -2.64 15.11
N ASN A 27 9.22 -2.45 14.24
CA ASN A 27 7.83 -2.72 14.55
C ASN A 27 7.59 -4.20 14.89
N CYS A 28 8.11 -5.13 14.08
CA CYS A 28 7.94 -6.54 14.34
C CYS A 28 8.69 -7.02 15.58
N PHE A 29 9.85 -6.43 15.89
CA PHE A 29 10.53 -6.70 17.16
C PHE A 29 9.67 -6.29 18.36
N MET A 30 9.14 -5.06 18.36
CA MET A 30 8.30 -4.54 19.45
C MET A 30 7.00 -5.33 19.63
N ASP A 31 6.40 -5.81 18.54
CA ASP A 31 5.14 -6.55 18.60
C ASP A 31 5.31 -8.03 18.98
N CYS A 32 6.41 -8.66 18.57
CA CYS A 32 6.59 -10.12 18.65
C CYS A 32 7.61 -10.59 19.69
N VAL A 33 8.67 -9.83 19.97
CA VAL A 33 9.69 -10.24 20.96
C VAL A 33 9.24 -9.80 22.33
N ARG A 34 8.87 -10.78 23.17
CA ARG A 34 8.22 -10.55 24.47
C ARG A 34 8.92 -11.28 25.60
N ASP A 35 9.70 -12.30 25.29
CA ASP A 35 10.39 -13.10 26.28
C ASP A 35 11.90 -12.81 26.27
N PHE A 36 12.39 -12.22 27.37
CA PHE A 36 13.79 -11.86 27.54
C PHE A 36 14.52 -12.78 28.54
N THR A 37 13.99 -13.98 28.79
CA THR A 37 14.62 -14.97 29.69
C THR A 37 15.74 -15.76 29.01
N THR A 38 15.77 -15.79 27.68
CA THR A 38 16.77 -16.51 26.87
C THR A 38 17.37 -15.59 25.81
N ARG A 39 18.59 -15.91 25.35
CA ARG A 39 19.21 -15.21 24.19
C ARG A 39 18.70 -15.73 22.85
N GLU A 40 18.04 -16.88 22.84
CA GLU A 40 17.48 -17.50 21.65
C GLU A 40 16.06 -16.98 21.42
N VAL A 41 15.72 -16.76 20.14
CA VAL A 41 14.37 -16.38 19.72
C VAL A 41 13.47 -17.60 19.83
N LYS A 42 12.37 -17.48 20.59
CA LYS A 42 11.45 -18.62 20.77
C LYS A 42 10.70 -18.93 19.47
N PRO A 43 10.27 -20.18 19.23
CA PRO A 43 9.56 -20.56 18.01
C PRO A 43 8.26 -19.76 17.80
N GLU A 44 7.60 -19.37 18.89
CA GLU A 44 6.42 -18.50 18.86
C GLU A 44 6.74 -17.08 18.37
N GLU A 45 7.86 -16.50 18.83
CA GLU A 45 8.33 -15.18 18.41
C GLU A 45 8.79 -15.20 16.94
N SER A 46 9.46 -16.27 16.51
CA SER A 46 9.83 -16.49 15.10
C SER A 46 8.59 -16.51 14.20
N SER A 47 7.60 -17.35 14.54
CA SER A 47 6.33 -17.46 13.79
C SER A 47 5.55 -16.14 13.77
N CYS A 48 5.56 -15.41 14.90
CA CYS A 48 4.98 -14.07 14.98
C CYS A 48 5.69 -13.09 14.04
N SER A 49 7.02 -13.07 14.03
CA SER A 49 7.82 -12.14 13.23
C SER A 49 7.63 -12.35 11.72
N GLU A 50 7.55 -13.61 11.27
CA GLU A 50 7.24 -13.96 9.88
C GLU A 50 5.83 -13.48 9.50
N SER A 51 4.85 -13.74 10.36
CA SER A 51 3.47 -13.29 10.17
C SER A 51 3.37 -11.76 10.16
N CYS A 52 4.14 -11.07 11.02
CA CYS A 52 4.21 -9.62 11.09
C CYS A 52 4.71 -9.02 9.77
N LEU A 53 5.83 -9.52 9.25
CA LEU A 53 6.38 -9.08 7.98
C LEU A 53 5.37 -9.30 6.83
N GLN A 54 4.77 -10.49 6.74
CA GLN A 54 3.76 -10.79 5.72
C GLN A 54 2.53 -9.88 5.81
N LYS A 55 2.06 -9.60 7.04
CA LYS A 55 0.95 -8.66 7.26
C LYS A 55 1.33 -7.24 6.85
N TYR A 56 2.52 -6.78 7.22
CA TYR A 56 3.01 -5.46 6.86
C TYR A 56 3.07 -5.28 5.34
N LEU A 57 3.68 -6.22 4.61
CA LEU A 57 3.79 -6.13 3.15
C LEU A 57 2.42 -6.12 2.48
N LYS A 58 1.50 -7.01 2.89
CA LYS A 58 0.12 -7.04 2.37
C LYS A 58 -0.65 -5.77 2.69
N MET A 59 -0.47 -5.22 3.89
CA MET A 59 -1.07 -3.95 4.30
C MET A 59 -0.55 -2.79 3.45
N THR A 60 0.76 -2.64 3.30
CA THR A 60 1.38 -1.58 2.49
C THR A 60 0.91 -1.63 1.04
N GLN A 61 0.81 -2.83 0.45
CA GLN A 61 0.28 -3.00 -0.91
C GLN A 61 -1.18 -2.58 -1.01
N ARG A 62 -2.03 -2.97 -0.04
CA ARG A 62 -3.44 -2.57 0.00
C ARG A 62 -3.60 -1.07 0.16
N ILE A 63 -2.83 -0.44 1.04
CA ILE A 63 -2.83 1.01 1.24
C ILE A 63 -2.42 1.71 -0.05
N SER A 64 -1.36 1.24 -0.72
CA SER A 64 -0.89 1.81 -1.98
C SER A 64 -1.98 1.78 -3.06
N MET A 65 -2.70 0.66 -3.21
CA MET A 65 -3.82 0.56 -4.16
C MET A 65 -4.91 1.60 -3.88
N ARG A 66 -5.36 1.72 -2.62
CA ARG A 66 -6.41 2.69 -2.24
C ARG A 66 -5.95 4.14 -2.40
N PHE A 67 -4.68 4.41 -2.12
CA PHE A 67 -4.09 5.71 -2.31
C PHE A 67 -4.06 6.10 -3.80
N GLN A 68 -3.67 5.17 -4.68
CA GLN A 68 -3.69 5.37 -6.13
C GLN A 68 -5.11 5.61 -6.66
N GLU A 69 -6.08 4.79 -6.23
CA GLU A 69 -7.50 4.98 -6.58
C GLU A 69 -7.98 6.40 -6.22
N TYR A 70 -7.65 6.87 -5.02
CA TYR A 70 -8.02 8.21 -4.56
C TYR A 70 -7.37 9.32 -5.40
N HIS A 71 -6.08 9.17 -5.72
CA HIS A 71 -5.38 10.13 -6.58
C HIS A 71 -5.95 10.21 -8.00
N ILE A 72 -6.36 9.08 -8.57
CA ILE A 72 -7.00 9.02 -9.88
C ILE A 72 -8.33 9.79 -9.85
N GLN A 73 -9.18 9.53 -8.86
CA GLN A 73 -10.47 10.23 -8.71
C GLN A 73 -10.31 11.75 -8.59
N GLN A 74 -9.31 12.21 -7.83
CA GLN A 74 -9.02 13.64 -7.75
C GLN A 74 -8.59 14.22 -9.09
N ASN A 75 -7.70 13.54 -9.82
CA ASN A 75 -7.22 14.02 -11.12
C ASN A 75 -8.35 14.06 -12.15
N GLU A 76 -9.26 13.08 -12.16
CA GLU A 76 -10.45 13.08 -13.01
C GLU A 76 -11.37 14.27 -12.69
N ALA A 77 -11.62 14.53 -11.40
CA ALA A 77 -12.42 15.68 -10.98
C ALA A 77 -11.78 17.02 -11.37
N LEU A 78 -10.45 17.13 -11.30
CA LEU A 78 -9.70 18.29 -11.75
C LEU A 78 -9.74 18.45 -13.28
N ALA A 79 -9.60 17.36 -14.03
CA ALA A 79 -9.70 17.37 -15.49
C ALA A 79 -11.10 17.79 -15.97
N ALA A 80 -12.15 17.27 -15.33
CA ALA A 80 -13.53 17.66 -15.60
C ALA A 80 -13.77 19.15 -15.34
N LYS A 81 -13.21 19.70 -14.25
CA LYS A 81 -13.27 21.15 -13.95
C LYS A 81 -12.47 22.00 -14.95
N ALA A 82 -11.40 21.46 -15.53
CA ALA A 82 -10.59 22.13 -16.53
C ALA A 82 -11.20 22.08 -17.95
N GLY A 83 -12.35 21.41 -18.15
CA GLY A 83 -12.99 21.29 -19.46
C GLY A 83 -12.28 20.36 -20.44
N LEU A 84 -11.23 19.65 -20.00
CA LEU A 84 -10.64 18.54 -20.76
C LEU A 84 -11.53 17.31 -20.53
N MET A 85 -12.51 17.13 -21.41
CA MET A 85 -13.34 15.92 -21.42
C MET A 85 -12.43 14.69 -21.56
N PRO A 86 -12.44 13.73 -20.62
CA PRO A 86 -11.73 12.47 -20.79
C PRO A 86 -12.49 11.62 -21.83
N GLY A 87 -12.17 11.82 -23.10
CA GLY A 87 -12.60 10.94 -24.17
C GLY A 87 -11.82 9.62 -24.13
N THR A 88 -12.57 8.52 -23.99
CA THR A 88 -12.25 7.15 -24.42
C THR A 88 -11.07 6.44 -23.76
N VAL A 89 -11.30 5.72 -22.65
CA VAL A 89 -10.87 4.31 -22.49
C VAL A 89 -11.90 3.57 -21.63
N SER A 90 -12.73 2.75 -22.30
CA SER A 90 -13.49 1.58 -21.81
C SER A 90 -14.11 1.60 -20.40
N GLU A 91 -15.44 1.76 -20.36
CA GLU A 91 -16.33 1.15 -19.37
C GLU A 91 -16.03 -0.39 -19.31
N PRO A 92 -16.00 -1.05 -18.13
CA PRO A 92 -17.18 -1.13 -17.27
C PRO A 92 -16.89 -0.94 -15.77
N LEU A 93 -17.51 0.07 -15.17
CA LEU A 93 -17.78 0.10 -13.73
C LEU A 93 -19.29 -0.07 -13.51
N PRO A 94 -19.72 -0.87 -12.52
CA PRO A 94 -21.13 -1.04 -12.22
C PRO A 94 -21.63 0.28 -11.62
N VAL A 95 -22.58 0.90 -12.30
CA VAL A 95 -23.40 1.98 -11.75
C VAL A 95 -23.97 1.57 -10.39
N PRO A 96 -24.05 2.47 -9.39
CA PRO A 96 -24.74 2.19 -8.15
C PRO A 96 -26.23 2.02 -8.48
N VAL A 97 -26.74 0.79 -8.31
CA VAL A 97 -28.17 0.51 -8.38
C VAL A 97 -28.83 1.25 -7.21
N HIS A 98 -29.36 2.44 -7.47
CA HIS A 98 -30.43 2.99 -6.65
C HIS A 98 -31.67 2.14 -6.87
N HIS A 99 -31.89 1.16 -5.99
CA HIS A 99 -33.19 0.54 -5.78
C HIS A 99 -33.53 0.57 -4.30
N GLY A 100 -34.67 1.18 -4.00
CA GLY A 100 -35.33 1.04 -2.71
C GLY A 100 -35.52 2.38 -2.00
N ARG A 101 -36.67 3.00 -2.27
CA ARG A 101 -37.35 3.82 -1.27
C ARG A 101 -37.41 3.02 0.03
N CYS A 102 -36.81 3.52 1.10
CA CYS A 102 -37.34 3.25 2.42
C CYS A 102 -38.68 4.00 2.51
N SER A 103 -39.78 3.29 2.26
CA SER A 103 -41.09 3.69 2.80
C SER A 103 -41.28 2.96 4.11
N VAL A 104 -41.71 3.76 5.08
CA VAL A 104 -41.94 3.48 6.51
C VAL A 104 -42.84 2.28 6.72
#